data_AF-A0A6J4XFJ4-F1
#
_entry.id   AF-A0A6J4XFJ4-F1
#
_cell.length_a   1.000
_cell.length_b   1.000
_cell.length_c   1.000
_cell.angle_alpha   90.00
_cell.angle_beta   90.00
_cell.angle_gamma   90.00
#
_symmetry.space_group_name_H-M   'P 1'
#
loop_
_entity.id
_entity.type
_entity.pdbx_description
1 polymer ?
#
loop_
_entity_poly.entity_id
_entity_poly.type
_entity_poly.pdbx_seq_one_letter_code
_entity_poly.pdbx_strand_id
1 'polypeptide(L)'
;DPETRIQDQSILSMVFIAAAKLDFKILCNYRVNDKLQENIAFAQGEYDFLINAIEGWISESGNDYPLPVAETEWEPHQPLLEYNAPTTPNLKENNITAVLWATGWNADLSWLQIDSVRQELGPHGRPEACDTSVPGFFRLGFHWLRFFNSGNGAGFHYDAPYIGSKLR
;
A
#
# COMPACT_ATOMS: atom_id res chain seq x y z
N ASP A 1 22.02 -7.71 -31.47
CA ASP A 1 23.00 -6.74 -30.94
C ASP A 1 23.24 -7.08 -29.47
N PRO A 2 24.48 -7.36 -29.02
CA PRO A 2 24.77 -7.75 -27.64
C PRO A 2 24.64 -6.61 -26.61
N GLU A 3 24.29 -5.39 -27.01
CA GLU A 3 24.32 -4.20 -26.14
C GLU A 3 23.04 -3.88 -25.34
N THR A 4 21.96 -4.65 -25.42
CA THR A 4 20.73 -4.37 -24.63
C THR A 4 20.60 -5.17 -23.33
N ARG A 5 21.66 -5.86 -22.91
CA ARG A 5 21.73 -6.50 -21.58
C ARG A 5 22.26 -5.51 -20.53
N ILE A 6 21.57 -4.39 -20.36
CA ILE A 6 21.81 -3.50 -19.22
C ILE A 6 21.12 -4.12 -18.01
N GLN A 7 21.96 -4.53 -17.07
CA GLN A 7 21.63 -4.84 -15.70
C GLN A 7 20.70 -3.78 -15.13
N ASP A 8 19.48 -4.17 -14.78
CA ASP A 8 18.70 -3.39 -13.82
C ASP A 8 18.36 -4.26 -12.60
N GLN A 9 19.42 -4.67 -11.92
CA GLN A 9 19.38 -5.16 -10.54
C GLN A 9 19.16 -4.02 -9.53
N SER A 10 18.71 -2.82 -9.96
CA SER A 10 18.55 -1.66 -9.07
C SER A 10 17.11 -1.41 -8.59
N ILE A 11 16.11 -2.17 -9.08
CA ILE A 11 14.70 -2.00 -8.65
C ILE A 11 14.35 -2.87 -7.40
N LEU A 12 15.32 -3.65 -6.91
CA LEU A 12 15.15 -4.54 -5.75
C LEU A 12 15.71 -3.94 -4.46
N SER A 13 15.29 -2.72 -4.08
CA SER A 13 15.56 -2.24 -2.71
C SER A 13 14.83 -0.94 -2.40
N MET A 14 13.69 -1.04 -1.70
CA MET A 14 13.39 -0.17 -0.54
C MET A 14 12.18 -0.72 0.24
N VAL A 15 12.19 -2.01 0.55
CA VAL A 15 11.47 -2.48 1.75
C VAL A 15 12.47 -2.31 2.89
N PHE A 16 12.40 -1.19 3.61
CA PHE A 16 13.08 -1.08 4.90
C PHE A 16 12.40 -2.03 5.86
N ILE A 17 12.95 -3.23 5.96
CA ILE A 17 12.54 -4.25 6.90
C ILE A 17 13.09 -3.85 8.27
N ALA A 18 12.23 -3.40 9.17
CA ALA A 18 12.58 -3.25 10.57
C ALA A 18 12.64 -4.63 11.23
N ALA A 19 13.81 -5.27 11.19
CA ALA A 19 14.09 -6.47 11.95
C ALA A 19 14.51 -6.07 13.38
N ALA A 20 13.54 -5.96 14.29
CA ALA A 20 13.85 -5.72 15.69
C ALA A 20 14.16 -7.07 16.36
N LYS A 21 15.41 -7.26 16.80
CA LYS A 21 15.80 -8.38 17.68
C LYS A 21 15.27 -8.06 19.08
N LEU A 22 13.98 -8.28 19.27
CA LEU A 22 13.25 -7.90 20.49
C LEU A 22 13.45 -8.93 21.60
N ASP A 23 13.62 -8.42 22.82
CA ASP A 23 13.70 -9.22 24.04
C ASP A 23 12.41 -10.03 24.23
N PHE A 24 12.51 -11.35 24.42
CA PHE A 24 11.37 -12.28 24.49
C PHE A 24 10.31 -11.91 25.55
N LYS A 25 10.68 -11.11 26.56
CA LYS A 25 9.75 -10.59 27.58
C LYS A 25 8.67 -9.64 27.03
N ILE A 26 8.94 -8.91 25.95
CA ILE A 26 7.99 -7.96 25.35
C ILE A 26 6.92 -8.70 24.54
N LEU A 27 7.24 -9.89 24.02
CA LEU A 27 6.37 -10.65 23.12
C LEU A 27 5.34 -11.54 23.84
N CYS A 28 5.47 -11.76 25.16
CA CYS A 28 4.48 -12.53 25.93
C CYS A 28 3.07 -11.90 25.97
N ASN A 29 2.94 -10.64 25.54
CA ASN A 29 1.67 -9.92 25.45
C ASN A 29 1.26 -9.60 24.00
N TYR A 30 1.87 -10.24 22.99
CA TYR A 30 1.47 -10.02 21.60
C TYR A 30 0.03 -10.50 21.35
N ARG A 31 -0.82 -9.59 20.88
CA ARG A 31 -2.21 -9.87 20.53
C ARG A 31 -2.42 -9.68 19.04
N VAL A 32 -2.86 -10.74 18.38
CA VAL A 32 -3.42 -10.69 17.03
C VAL A 32 -4.89 -10.35 17.16
N ASN A 33 -5.38 -9.43 16.33
CA ASN A 33 -6.78 -9.04 16.34
C ASN A 33 -7.66 -10.16 15.77
N ASP A 34 -8.82 -10.40 16.38
CA ASP A 34 -9.76 -11.46 16.01
C ASP A 34 -10.74 -11.01 14.91
N LYS A 35 -10.20 -10.42 13.85
CA LYS A 35 -10.96 -9.75 12.78
C LYS A 35 -10.76 -10.39 11.42
N LEU A 36 -10.55 -11.71 11.38
CA LEU A 36 -10.28 -12.42 10.13
C LEU A 36 -11.40 -12.21 9.10
N GLN A 37 -12.65 -12.45 9.52
CA GLN A 37 -13.81 -12.32 8.64
C GLN A 37 -14.02 -10.87 8.17
N GLU A 38 -13.84 -9.89 9.06
CA GLU A 38 -13.94 -8.47 8.70
C GLU A 38 -12.85 -8.07 7.68
N ASN A 39 -11.61 -8.54 7.86
CA ASN A 39 -10.51 -8.21 6.95
C ASN A 39 -10.68 -8.85 5.57
N ILE A 40 -11.24 -10.07 5.50
CA ILE A 40 -11.54 -10.74 4.23
C ILE A 40 -12.65 -10.00 3.50
N ALA A 41 -13.74 -9.66 4.20
CA ALA A 41 -14.83 -8.90 3.63
C ALA A 41 -14.37 -7.52 3.13
N PHE A 42 -13.47 -6.86 3.88
CA PHE A 42 -12.84 -5.62 3.45
C PHE A 42 -12.02 -5.81 2.16
N ALA A 43 -11.16 -6.83 2.10
CA ALA A 43 -10.35 -7.10 0.92
C ALA A 43 -11.21 -7.41 -0.32
N GLN A 44 -12.30 -8.16 -0.16
CA GLN A 44 -13.25 -8.42 -1.23
C GLN A 44 -13.92 -7.13 -1.71
N GLY A 45 -14.35 -6.27 -0.79
CA GLY A 45 -14.96 -4.99 -1.13
C GLY A 45 -14.03 -4.05 -1.93
N GLU A 46 -12.75 -3.99 -1.56
CA GLU A 46 -11.74 -3.21 -2.29
C GLU A 46 -11.47 -3.80 -3.69
N TYR A 47 -11.46 -5.12 -3.82
CA TYR A 47 -11.34 -5.80 -5.10
C TYR A 47 -12.52 -5.47 -6.01
N ASP A 48 -13.75 -5.64 -5.52
CA ASP A 48 -14.96 -5.35 -6.28
C ASP A 48 -15.02 -3.87 -6.68
N PHE A 49 -14.62 -2.96 -5.78
CA PHE A 49 -14.51 -1.54 -6.08
C PHE A 49 -13.57 -1.27 -7.26
N LEU A 50 -12.37 -1.85 -7.26
CA LEU A 50 -11.39 -1.67 -8.33
C LEU A 50 -11.89 -2.21 -9.67
N ILE A 51 -12.45 -3.42 -9.69
CA ILE A 51 -13.00 -4.03 -10.91
C ILE A 51 -14.11 -3.15 -11.48
N ASN A 52 -15.05 -2.71 -10.66
CA ASN A 52 -16.14 -1.84 -11.10
C ASN A 52 -15.64 -0.49 -11.63
N ALA A 53 -14.60 0.09 -11.01
CA ALA A 53 -13.99 1.32 -11.50
C ALA A 53 -13.36 1.15 -12.89
N ILE A 54 -12.69 0.02 -13.13
CA ILE A 54 -12.09 -0.32 -14.43
C ILE A 54 -13.18 -0.53 -15.48
N GLU A 55 -14.20 -1.34 -15.19
CA GLU A 55 -15.32 -1.60 -16.10
C GLU A 55 -16.09 -0.30 -16.44
N GLY A 56 -16.29 0.58 -15.45
CA GLY A 56 -16.85 1.91 -15.66
C GLY A 56 -16.02 2.73 -16.66
N TRP A 57 -14.71 2.81 -16.44
CA TRP A 57 -13.81 3.52 -17.36
C TRP A 57 -13.79 2.91 -18.77
N ILE A 58 -13.79 1.57 -18.90
CA ILE A 58 -13.86 0.88 -20.19
C ILE A 58 -15.13 1.30 -20.94
N SER A 59 -16.28 1.30 -20.26
CA SER A 59 -17.58 1.66 -20.86
C SER A 59 -17.61 3.09 -21.39
N GLU A 60 -16.88 4.01 -20.75
CA GLU A 60 -16.78 5.41 -21.16
C GLU A 60 -15.70 5.66 -22.23
N SER A 61 -14.68 4.80 -22.30
CA SER A 61 -13.50 4.99 -23.16
C SER A 61 -13.80 4.90 -24.67
N GLY A 62 -14.92 4.27 -25.05
CA GLY A 62 -15.32 4.05 -26.45
C GLY A 62 -14.42 3.07 -27.22
N ASN A 63 -13.48 2.42 -26.54
CA ASN A 63 -12.56 1.44 -27.13
C ASN A 63 -13.13 0.02 -26.99
N ASP A 64 -12.89 -0.80 -28.00
CA ASP A 64 -13.26 -2.22 -27.98
C ASP A 64 -12.15 -3.03 -27.27
N TYR A 65 -12.33 -3.26 -25.98
CA TYR A 65 -11.47 -4.14 -25.19
C TYR A 65 -12.08 -5.54 -25.09
N PRO A 66 -11.27 -6.60 -25.02
CA PRO A 66 -11.79 -7.94 -24.78
C PRO A 66 -12.54 -7.98 -23.44
N LEU A 67 -13.67 -8.69 -23.42
CA LEU A 67 -14.41 -8.91 -22.19
C LEU A 67 -13.53 -9.55 -21.12
N PRO A 68 -13.71 -9.19 -19.84
CA PRO A 68 -12.99 -9.82 -18.75
C PRO A 68 -13.24 -11.33 -18.78
N VAL A 69 -12.15 -12.09 -18.64
CA VAL A 69 -12.26 -13.54 -18.42
C VAL A 69 -12.76 -13.70 -16.99
N ALA A 70 -13.91 -14.34 -16.81
CA ALA A 70 -14.41 -14.66 -15.48
C ALA A 70 -13.38 -15.53 -14.75
N GLU A 71 -12.69 -14.94 -13.77
CA GLU A 71 -11.88 -15.71 -12.85
C GLU A 71 -12.82 -16.50 -11.94
N THR A 72 -12.39 -17.68 -11.52
CA THR A 72 -13.14 -18.41 -10.48
C THR A 72 -13.17 -17.53 -9.25
N GLU A 73 -14.36 -17.29 -8.70
CA GLU A 73 -14.54 -16.49 -7.48
C GLU A 73 -13.53 -16.96 -6.43
N TRP A 74 -12.67 -16.04 -6.01
CA TRP A 74 -11.66 -16.37 -5.01
C TRP A 74 -12.36 -16.52 -3.68
N GLU A 75 -12.54 -17.77 -3.26
CA GLU A 75 -13.05 -18.11 -1.93
C GLU A 75 -11.86 -18.45 -1.03
N PRO A 76 -11.74 -17.86 0.17
CA PRO A 76 -10.73 -18.27 1.12
C PRO A 76 -10.91 -19.76 1.44
N HIS A 77 -9.80 -20.50 1.54
CA HIS A 77 -9.84 -21.93 1.84
C HIS A 77 -10.63 -22.21 3.13
N GLN A 78 -11.79 -22.86 3.01
CA GLN A 78 -12.79 -23.00 4.09
C GLN A 78 -12.21 -23.47 5.44
N PRO A 79 -11.31 -24.47 5.50
CA PRO A 79 -10.65 -24.85 6.76
C PRO A 79 -9.85 -23.74 7.46
N LEU A 80 -9.35 -22.73 6.72
CA LEU A 80 -8.68 -21.57 7.31
C LEU A 80 -9.66 -20.55 7.89
N LEU A 81 -10.87 -20.45 7.33
CA LEU A 81 -11.94 -19.59 7.84
C LEU A 81 -12.52 -20.11 9.16
N GLU A 82 -12.56 -21.43 9.30
CA GLU A 82 -13.04 -22.13 10.50
C GLU A 82 -11.93 -22.31 11.55
N TYR A 83 -10.69 -22.00 11.19
CA TYR A 83 -9.55 -22.11 12.09
C TYR A 83 -9.56 -20.98 13.12
N ASN A 84 -9.91 -21.31 14.36
CA ASN A 84 -9.79 -20.42 15.51
C ASN A 84 -8.31 -20.24 15.90
N ALA A 85 -7.62 -19.38 15.16
CA ALA A 85 -6.23 -19.03 15.43
C ALA A 85 -6.09 -18.39 16.82
N PRO A 86 -5.06 -18.76 17.61
CA PRO A 86 -4.85 -18.15 18.91
C PRO A 86 -4.50 -16.66 18.74
N THR A 87 -5.31 -15.79 19.35
CA THR A 87 -5.07 -14.34 19.38
C THR A 87 -3.87 -13.96 20.24
N THR A 88 -3.33 -14.89 21.03
CA THR A 88 -2.12 -14.73 21.86
C THR A 88 -1.16 -15.89 21.60
N PRO A 89 -0.42 -15.88 20.48
CA PRO A 89 0.45 -16.99 20.13
C PRO A 89 1.67 -17.04 21.05
N ASN A 90 1.93 -18.20 21.66
CA ASN A 90 3.17 -18.43 22.39
C ASN A 90 4.30 -18.68 21.38
N LEU A 91 5.10 -17.65 21.11
CA LEU A 91 6.17 -17.71 20.12
C LEU A 91 7.22 -18.78 20.45
N LYS A 92 7.50 -19.01 21.73
CA LYS A 92 8.49 -19.99 22.19
C LYS A 92 8.00 -21.42 21.97
N GLU A 93 6.77 -21.72 22.35
CA GLU A 93 6.16 -23.05 22.12
C GLU A 93 6.02 -23.36 20.63
N ASN A 94 5.80 -22.34 19.80
CA ASN A 94 5.70 -22.47 18.35
C ASN A 94 7.06 -22.39 17.61
N ASN A 95 8.19 -22.35 18.33
CA ASN A 95 9.53 -22.22 17.75
C ASN A 95 9.71 -21.01 16.80
N ILE A 96 8.95 -19.94 17.00
CA ILE A 96 9.09 -18.69 16.24
C ILE A 96 10.27 -17.91 16.80
N THR A 97 11.34 -17.79 16.01
CA THR A 97 12.60 -17.16 16.43
C THR A 97 12.75 -15.70 15.99
N ALA A 98 11.95 -15.25 15.02
CA ALA A 98 11.94 -13.90 14.51
C ALA A 98 10.53 -13.48 14.07
N VAL A 99 10.22 -12.20 14.26
CA VAL A 99 8.99 -11.57 13.76
C VAL A 99 9.39 -10.44 12.83
N LEU A 100 8.84 -10.44 11.62
CA LEU A 100 9.08 -9.42 10.62
C LEU A 100 7.90 -8.48 10.52
N TRP A 101 8.12 -7.19 10.79
CA TRP A 101 7.10 -6.17 10.60
C TRP A 101 7.23 -5.56 9.21
N ALA A 102 6.36 -6.03 8.30
CA ALA A 102 6.27 -5.54 6.93
C ALA A 102 4.94 -4.79 6.68
N THR A 103 4.42 -4.11 7.70
CA THR A 103 3.12 -3.41 7.68
C THR A 103 3.19 -1.98 7.13
N GLY A 104 4.23 -1.67 6.36
CA GLY A 104 4.43 -0.35 5.76
C GLY A 104 5.11 0.68 6.67
N TRP A 105 4.90 1.95 6.34
CA TRP A 105 5.57 3.12 6.95
C TRP A 105 4.67 4.35 6.86
N ASN A 106 4.83 5.32 7.77
CA ASN A 106 4.16 6.61 7.73
C ASN A 106 5.10 7.69 7.20
N ALA A 107 4.55 8.73 6.57
CA ALA A 107 5.33 9.87 6.13
C ALA A 107 5.88 10.65 7.34
N ASP A 108 7.21 10.78 7.44
CA ASP A 108 7.84 11.69 8.39
C ASP A 108 8.06 13.05 7.74
N LEU A 109 7.17 13.99 8.06
CA LEU A 109 7.22 15.38 7.63
C LEU A 109 7.61 16.32 8.77
N SER A 110 8.24 15.81 9.84
CA SER A 110 8.62 16.61 11.02
C SER A 110 9.54 17.79 10.71
N TRP A 111 10.30 17.70 9.62
CA TRP A 111 11.16 18.77 9.11
C TRP A 111 10.37 19.96 8.54
N LEU A 112 9.11 19.76 8.13
CA LEU A 112 8.26 20.80 7.58
C LEU A 112 7.64 21.64 8.70
N GLN A 113 7.91 22.94 8.71
CA GLN A 113 7.44 23.88 9.74
C GLN A 113 6.02 24.42 9.49
N ILE A 114 5.28 23.82 8.55
CA ILE A 114 3.95 24.24 8.14
C ILE A 114 2.98 23.16 8.58
N ASP A 115 2.39 23.36 9.76
CA ASP A 115 1.54 22.37 10.41
C ASP A 115 0.35 21.94 9.55
N SER A 116 -0.29 22.87 8.84
CA SER A 116 -1.43 22.58 7.96
C SER A 116 -1.09 21.60 6.85
N VAL A 117 0.13 21.64 6.30
CA VAL A 117 0.58 20.70 5.27
C VAL A 117 1.10 19.41 5.91
N ARG A 118 1.84 19.52 7.02
CA ARG A 118 2.46 18.38 7.72
C ARG A 118 1.44 17.40 8.28
N GLN A 119 0.33 17.92 8.82
CA GLN A 119 -0.68 17.14 9.53
C GLN A 119 -1.82 16.67 8.62
N GLU A 120 -1.88 17.16 7.38
CA GLU A 120 -2.88 16.78 6.38
C GLU A 120 -2.47 15.45 5.71
N LEU A 121 -2.55 14.37 6.49
CA LEU A 121 -2.27 13.00 6.10
C LEU A 121 -3.58 12.19 6.12
N GLY A 122 -3.69 11.24 5.20
CA GLY A 122 -4.78 10.27 5.16
C GLY A 122 -4.70 9.20 6.26
N PRO A 123 -5.65 8.25 6.28
CA PRO A 123 -5.74 7.17 7.27
C PRO A 123 -4.50 6.28 7.32
N HIS A 124 -3.72 6.21 6.22
CA HIS A 124 -2.48 5.44 6.15
C HIS A 124 -1.24 6.23 6.57
N GLY A 125 -1.42 7.40 7.20
CA GLY A 125 -0.30 8.23 7.68
C GLY A 125 0.55 8.80 6.54
N ARG A 126 -0.04 9.01 5.36
CA ARG A 126 0.62 9.53 4.16
C ARG A 126 -0.31 10.51 3.44
N PRO A 127 0.23 11.43 2.63
CA PRO A 127 -0.58 12.24 1.72
C PRO A 127 -1.40 11.42 0.73
N GLU A 128 -2.59 11.92 0.38
CA GLU A 128 -3.51 11.29 -0.58
C GLU A 128 -3.72 12.12 -1.85
N ALA A 129 -3.12 13.30 -1.94
CA ALA A 129 -3.22 14.18 -3.10
C ALA A 129 -1.93 14.98 -3.33
N CYS A 130 -1.69 15.35 -4.58
CA CYS A 130 -0.61 16.29 -4.93
C CYS A 130 -0.88 17.69 -4.37
N ASP A 131 -2.14 18.11 -4.36
CA ASP A 131 -2.53 19.41 -3.83
C ASP A 131 -2.57 19.38 -2.29
N THR A 132 -2.36 20.53 -1.68
CA THR A 132 -2.49 20.70 -0.23
C THR A 132 -3.49 21.80 0.06
N SER A 133 -3.94 21.86 1.32
CA SER A 133 -4.78 22.95 1.82
C SER A 133 -4.11 24.34 1.75
N VAL A 134 -2.78 24.42 1.58
CA VAL A 134 -2.04 25.68 1.51
C VAL A 134 -1.66 26.00 0.05
N PRO A 135 -2.12 27.15 -0.50
CA PRO A 135 -1.75 27.56 -1.84
C PRO A 135 -0.23 27.62 -2.05
N GLY A 136 0.24 27.07 -3.16
CA GLY A 136 1.67 27.02 -3.50
C GLY A 136 2.45 25.85 -2.88
N PHE A 137 1.81 25.06 -2.01
CA PHE A 137 2.39 23.82 -1.48
C PHE A 137 1.79 22.61 -2.18
N PHE A 138 2.68 21.74 -2.66
CA PHE A 138 2.33 20.52 -3.37
C PHE A 138 3.16 19.35 -2.86
N ARG A 139 2.71 18.14 -3.15
CA ARG A 139 3.31 16.88 -2.71
C ARG A 139 3.61 16.03 -3.93
N LEU A 140 4.77 15.38 -3.92
CA LEU A 140 5.24 14.55 -5.02
C LEU A 140 5.98 13.33 -4.44
N GLY A 141 5.87 12.19 -5.12
CA GLY A 141 6.59 10.97 -4.76
C GLY A 141 5.96 10.15 -3.63
N PHE A 142 4.74 10.48 -3.22
CA PHE A 142 3.94 9.62 -2.34
C PHE A 142 3.09 8.65 -3.15
N HIS A 143 2.72 7.54 -2.53
CA HIS A 143 1.85 6.55 -3.15
C HIS A 143 0.46 7.13 -3.44
N TRP A 144 -0.15 6.70 -4.54
CA TRP A 144 -1.57 6.92 -4.84
C TRP A 144 -2.01 8.39 -4.77
N LEU A 145 -1.22 9.29 -5.38
CA LEU A 145 -1.62 10.69 -5.50
C LEU A 145 -2.60 10.86 -6.66
N ARG A 146 -2.13 11.18 -7.87
CA ARG A 146 -3.02 11.22 -9.05
C ARG A 146 -3.06 9.90 -9.79
N PHE A 147 -2.03 9.07 -9.62
CA PHE A 147 -1.92 7.77 -10.25
C PHE A 147 -1.52 6.70 -9.24
N PHE A 148 -1.88 5.45 -9.54
CA PHE A 148 -1.56 4.33 -8.66
C PHE A 148 -0.04 4.14 -8.46
N ASN A 149 0.76 4.58 -9.44
CA ASN A 149 2.22 4.49 -9.44
C ASN A 149 2.94 5.78 -8.99
N SER A 150 2.23 6.80 -8.50
CA SER A 150 2.79 8.10 -8.06
C SER A 150 3.99 7.99 -7.11
N GLY A 151 4.01 6.95 -6.26
CA GLY A 151 5.05 6.76 -5.24
C GLY A 151 6.24 5.92 -5.67
N ASN A 152 6.29 5.44 -6.91
CA ASN A 152 7.36 4.57 -7.39
C ASN A 152 8.20 5.23 -8.48
N GLY A 153 9.43 4.72 -8.67
CA GLY A 153 10.37 5.26 -9.66
C GLY A 153 9.86 5.24 -11.10
N ALA A 154 8.91 4.33 -11.42
CA ALA A 154 8.30 4.25 -12.74
C ALA A 154 7.19 5.28 -12.97
N GLY A 155 6.58 5.82 -11.91
CA GLY A 155 5.35 6.61 -12.01
C GLY A 155 5.40 8.03 -11.45
N PHE A 156 6.36 8.36 -10.59
CA PHE A 156 6.40 9.69 -9.97
C PHE A 156 6.48 10.85 -10.98
N HIS A 157 7.11 10.61 -12.14
CA HIS A 157 7.28 11.61 -13.17
C HIS A 157 5.96 12.04 -13.83
N TYR A 158 4.89 11.24 -13.72
CA TYR A 158 3.57 11.62 -14.24
C TYR A 158 2.94 12.76 -13.42
N ASP A 159 3.26 12.90 -12.14
CA ASP A 159 2.71 13.96 -11.27
C ASP A 159 3.40 15.30 -11.42
N ALA A 160 4.68 15.30 -11.79
CA ALA A 160 5.48 16.52 -11.90
C ALA A 160 4.91 17.55 -12.90
N PRO A 161 4.45 17.19 -14.12
CA PRO A 161 3.85 18.16 -15.05
C PRO A 161 2.60 18.86 -14.51
N TYR A 162 1.78 18.16 -13.72
CA TYR A 162 0.60 18.74 -13.10
C TYR A 162 0.96 19.79 -12.06
N ILE A 163 1.86 19.44 -11.15
CA ILE A 163 2.37 20.39 -10.15
C ILE A 163 3.00 21.59 -10.86
N GLY A 164 3.82 21.35 -11.89
CA GLY A 164 4.43 22.41 -12.72
C GLY A 164 3.40 23.32 -13.40
N SER A 165 2.23 22.81 -13.78
CA SER A 165 1.15 23.62 -14.34
C SER A 165 0.47 24.54 -13.32
N LYS A 166 0.52 24.17 -12.03
CA LYS A 166 -0.13 24.86 -10.90
C LYS A 166 0.79 25.83 -10.16
N LEU A 167 2.11 25.71 -10.34
CA LEU A 167 3.12 26.58 -9.71
C LEU A 167 3.25 27.98 -10.35
N ARG A 168 2.47 28.28 -11.40
CA ARG A 168 2.58 29.54 -12.17
C ARG A 168 1.88 30.70 -11.50
#